data_AF-A0A3L7XX49-F1
#
_entry.id   AF-A0A3L7XX49-F1
#
_cell.length_a   1.000
_cell.length_b   1.000
_cell.length_c   1.000
_cell.angle_alpha   90.00
_cell.angle_beta   90.00
_cell.angle_gamma   90.00
#
_symmetry.space_group_name_H-M   'P 1'
#
loop_
_entity.id
_entity.type
_entity.pdbx_description
1 polymer ?
#
loop_
_entity_poly.entity_id
_entity_poly.type
_entity_poly.pdbx_seq_one_letter_code
_entity_poly.pdbx_strand_id
1 'polypeptide(L)'
;MQEIKDRAASLAGLALERDAIYLYDRLAALEKDPQRRAAFESIAASERRHAAIWEAKLISLGEHPPVAARPSWRVRQIAILARLFGTRAVSDAVKALEGFEEEVYGAHSDVAEVHEIAKDEAKHAEIWRDLDVAHKTQGVGAYRAAVAETQAREPWHRSGGGGTLRASIFGVSDGLVSNAALVFGIAGATSTGQGSFVVLAGVAGLLAGAFSMAAGEYVSMRSQTELLERQIELERAELEAMPEEEEKEIAAIYRGRGFGEAEAASIAKQLMSDPKVALETKVREELGLDPEELGSPWGASIGSFFSFAVGAFIPLLPFILLSSGTALLMSIVLTSLALFGVGAAVSLLTGRSALYSGARQLGIGAAAAAITYLVGSLIGVNV
;
A
#
# COMPACT_ATOMS: atom_id res chain seq x y z
N MET A 1 -42.67 -1.39 4.33
CA MET A 1 -41.50 -0.76 3.65
C MET A 1 -40.32 -0.63 4.61
N GLN A 2 -40.52 -0.12 5.84
CA GLN A 2 -39.48 -0.01 6.87
C GLN A 2 -38.91 -1.38 7.28
N GLU A 3 -39.78 -2.34 7.57
CA GLU A 3 -39.43 -3.71 7.96
C GLU A 3 -38.56 -4.46 6.92
N ILE A 4 -38.77 -4.18 5.63
CA ILE A 4 -37.95 -4.75 4.53
C ILE A 4 -36.56 -4.12 4.51
N LYS A 5 -36.45 -2.81 4.78
CA LYS A 5 -35.17 -2.11 4.88
C LYS A 5 -34.39 -2.57 6.11
N ASP A 6 -35.07 -2.74 7.24
CA ASP A 6 -34.46 -3.18 8.50
C ASP A 6 -33.93 -4.63 8.38
N ARG A 7 -34.65 -5.50 7.65
CA ARG A 7 -34.19 -6.85 7.33
C ARG A 7 -32.94 -6.86 6.45
N ALA A 8 -32.94 -6.09 5.36
CA ALA A 8 -31.80 -6.02 4.45
C ALA A 8 -30.54 -5.46 5.13
N ALA A 9 -30.71 -4.42 5.96
CA ALA A 9 -29.64 -3.84 6.76
C ALA A 9 -29.08 -4.86 7.77
N SER A 10 -29.96 -5.61 8.45
CA SER A 10 -29.53 -6.60 9.44
C SER A 10 -28.76 -7.77 8.83
N LEU A 11 -29.13 -8.21 7.62
CA LEU A 11 -28.38 -9.23 6.88
C LEU A 11 -27.02 -8.70 6.39
N ALA A 12 -26.96 -7.44 5.95
CA ALA A 12 -25.72 -6.81 5.51
C ALA A 12 -24.74 -6.59 6.67
N GLY A 13 -25.23 -6.07 7.81
CA GLY A 13 -24.45 -5.93 9.04
C GLY A 13 -23.88 -7.28 9.49
N LEU A 14 -24.73 -8.31 9.63
CA LEU A 14 -24.26 -9.65 10.01
C LEU A 14 -23.19 -10.23 9.06
N ALA A 15 -23.27 -9.93 7.76
CA ALA A 15 -22.28 -10.38 6.80
C ALA A 15 -20.93 -9.66 6.97
N LEU A 16 -20.95 -8.36 7.24
CA LEU A 16 -19.75 -7.55 7.52
C LEU A 16 -19.06 -8.06 8.80
N GLU A 17 -19.83 -8.23 9.89
CA GLU A 17 -19.28 -8.73 11.15
C GLU A 17 -18.60 -10.09 11.01
N ARG A 18 -19.22 -11.01 10.26
CA ARG A 18 -18.64 -12.35 10.02
C ARG A 18 -17.36 -12.30 9.19
N ASP A 19 -17.28 -11.35 8.27
CA ASP A 19 -16.08 -11.07 7.47
C ASP A 19 -14.95 -10.51 8.34
N ALA A 20 -15.26 -9.55 9.21
CA ALA A 20 -14.33 -8.96 10.18
C ALA A 20 -13.81 -10.00 11.18
N ILE A 21 -14.70 -10.84 11.75
CA ILE A 21 -14.31 -11.96 12.64
C ILE A 21 -13.30 -12.87 11.95
N TYR A 22 -13.60 -13.31 10.72
CA TYR A 22 -12.70 -14.20 9.98
C TYR A 22 -11.35 -13.52 9.73
N LEU A 23 -11.35 -12.24 9.35
CA LEU A 23 -10.13 -11.49 9.08
C LEU A 23 -9.26 -11.40 10.34
N TYR A 24 -9.82 -10.92 11.46
CA TYR A 24 -9.08 -10.71 12.69
C TYR A 24 -8.58 -12.01 13.34
N ASP A 25 -9.37 -13.09 13.31
CA ASP A 25 -8.91 -14.41 13.77
C ASP A 25 -7.71 -14.91 12.96
N ARG A 26 -7.71 -14.67 11.63
CA ARG A 26 -6.59 -15.05 10.77
C ARG A 26 -5.36 -14.18 11.02
N LEU A 27 -5.54 -12.88 11.24
CA LEU A 27 -4.43 -11.98 11.58
C LEU A 27 -3.82 -12.34 12.92
N ALA A 28 -4.63 -12.58 13.95
CA ALA A 28 -4.18 -13.02 15.27
C ALA A 28 -3.38 -14.33 15.21
N ALA A 29 -3.84 -15.32 14.42
CA ALA A 29 -3.15 -16.59 14.27
C ALA A 29 -1.81 -16.49 13.52
N LEU A 30 -1.63 -15.47 12.68
CA LEU A 30 -0.40 -15.23 11.93
C LEU A 30 0.57 -14.29 12.65
N GLU A 31 0.08 -13.52 13.63
CA GLU A 31 0.85 -12.51 14.34
C GLU A 31 1.82 -13.14 15.35
N LYS A 32 3.07 -12.67 15.33
CA LYS A 32 4.14 -13.13 16.23
C LYS A 32 4.29 -12.21 17.43
N ASP A 33 3.94 -10.94 17.29
CA ASP A 33 3.97 -9.96 18.36
C ASP A 33 2.80 -10.19 19.35
N PRO A 34 3.07 -10.51 20.63
CA PRO A 34 2.03 -10.79 21.61
C PRO A 34 1.05 -9.63 21.82
N GLN A 35 1.53 -8.38 21.76
CA GLN A 35 0.69 -7.20 21.99
C GLN A 35 -0.28 -6.99 20.83
N ARG A 36 0.22 -7.10 19.60
CA ARG A 36 -0.58 -6.95 18.38
C ARG A 36 -1.53 -8.12 18.16
N ARG A 37 -1.12 -9.32 18.53
CA ARG A 37 -1.99 -10.48 18.54
C ARG A 37 -3.16 -10.29 19.50
N ALA A 38 -2.90 -9.86 20.73
CA ALA A 38 -3.94 -9.60 21.72
C ALA A 38 -4.92 -8.51 21.26
N ALA A 39 -4.43 -7.48 20.58
CA ALA A 39 -5.27 -6.46 19.95
C ALA A 39 -6.23 -7.07 18.91
N PHE A 40 -5.74 -7.89 17.98
CA PHE A 40 -6.59 -8.57 17.00
C PHE A 40 -7.60 -9.53 17.64
N GLU A 41 -7.20 -10.27 18.67
CA GLU A 41 -8.10 -11.16 19.42
C GLU A 41 -9.21 -10.36 20.13
N SER A 42 -8.88 -9.17 20.65
CA SER A 42 -9.84 -8.27 21.29
C SER A 42 -10.87 -7.72 20.29
N ILE A 43 -10.42 -7.28 19.11
CA ILE A 43 -11.31 -6.78 18.05
C ILE A 43 -12.23 -7.91 17.57
N ALA A 44 -11.68 -9.09 17.26
CA ALA A 44 -12.48 -10.27 16.88
C ALA A 44 -13.52 -10.65 17.95
N ALA A 45 -13.24 -10.43 19.23
CA ALA A 45 -14.20 -10.68 20.30
C ALA A 45 -15.35 -9.65 20.32
N SER A 46 -15.10 -8.40 19.92
CA SER A 46 -16.13 -7.38 19.74
C SER A 46 -17.03 -7.68 18.56
N GLU A 47 -16.46 -8.02 17.39
CA GLU A 47 -17.25 -8.34 16.19
C GLU A 47 -18.17 -9.55 16.41
N ARG A 48 -17.74 -10.53 17.23
CA ARG A 48 -18.61 -11.64 17.64
C ARG A 48 -19.82 -11.18 18.45
N ARG A 49 -19.66 -10.16 19.31
CA ARG A 49 -20.80 -9.58 20.05
C ARG A 49 -21.71 -8.82 19.11
N HIS A 50 -21.17 -8.05 18.17
CA HIS A 50 -21.94 -7.32 17.17
C HIS A 50 -22.72 -8.26 16.25
N ALA A 51 -22.08 -9.33 15.76
CA ALA A 51 -22.74 -10.39 15.01
C ALA A 51 -23.92 -10.99 15.81
N ALA A 52 -23.75 -11.26 17.11
CA ALA A 52 -24.83 -11.78 17.94
C ALA A 52 -26.02 -10.81 18.09
N ILE A 53 -25.77 -9.49 18.11
CA ILE A 53 -26.82 -8.45 18.11
C ILE A 53 -27.61 -8.52 16.81
N TRP A 54 -26.92 -8.60 15.66
CA TRP A 54 -27.58 -8.73 14.36
C TRP A 54 -28.35 -10.04 14.20
N GLU A 55 -27.83 -11.15 14.72
CA GLU A 55 -28.55 -12.44 14.75
C GLU A 55 -29.82 -12.36 15.60
N ALA A 56 -29.74 -11.77 16.80
CA ALA A 56 -30.90 -11.58 17.67
C ALA A 56 -31.96 -10.70 17.02
N LYS A 57 -31.54 -9.67 16.27
CA LYS A 57 -32.45 -8.79 15.53
C LYS A 57 -33.13 -9.47 14.34
N LEU A 58 -32.41 -10.34 13.62
CA LEU A 58 -33.05 -11.16 12.58
C LEU A 58 -34.10 -12.10 13.19
N ILE A 59 -33.80 -12.71 14.34
CA ILE A 59 -34.75 -13.57 15.05
C ILE A 59 -35.99 -12.78 15.51
N SER A 60 -35.82 -11.56 16.02
CA SER A 60 -36.96 -10.72 16.46
C SER A 60 -37.85 -10.27 15.29
N LEU A 61 -37.29 -10.15 14.08
CA LEU A 61 -38.01 -9.92 12.83
C LEU A 61 -38.65 -11.20 12.23
N GLY A 62 -38.57 -12.33 12.94
CA GLY A 62 -39.14 -13.61 12.49
C GLY A 62 -38.30 -14.35 11.44
N GLU A 63 -37.04 -13.94 11.24
CA GLU A 63 -36.10 -14.55 10.31
C GLU A 63 -35.14 -15.49 11.04
N HIS A 64 -34.74 -16.60 10.39
CA HIS A 64 -33.64 -17.41 10.88
C HIS A 64 -32.31 -16.84 10.36
N PRO A 65 -31.30 -16.61 11.23
CA PRO A 65 -30.00 -16.15 10.79
C PRO A 65 -29.41 -17.11 9.75
N PRO A 66 -28.91 -16.61 8.62
CA PRO A 66 -28.31 -17.46 7.61
C PRO A 66 -27.10 -18.20 8.20
N VAL A 67 -26.89 -19.45 7.79
CA VAL A 67 -25.67 -20.20 8.12
C VAL A 67 -24.44 -19.41 7.69
N ALA A 68 -23.38 -19.42 8.50
CA ALA A 68 -22.15 -18.67 8.22
C ALA A 68 -21.68 -18.88 6.77
N ALA A 69 -21.76 -17.82 5.97
CA ALA A 69 -21.33 -17.83 4.59
C ALA A 69 -19.80 -17.93 4.52
N ARG A 70 -19.29 -18.31 3.35
CA ARG A 70 -17.84 -18.20 3.09
C ARG A 70 -17.45 -16.71 3.17
N PRO A 71 -16.28 -16.38 3.75
CA PRO A 71 -15.82 -15.01 3.83
C PRO A 71 -15.71 -14.40 2.43
N SER A 72 -15.95 -13.10 2.31
CA SER A 72 -15.92 -12.42 1.02
C SER A 72 -14.57 -12.57 0.33
N TRP A 73 -14.60 -12.44 -0.99
CA TRP A 73 -13.38 -12.55 -1.79
C TRP A 73 -12.31 -11.52 -1.38
N ARG A 74 -12.73 -10.30 -1.00
CA ARG A 74 -11.82 -9.24 -0.53
C ARG A 74 -11.11 -9.63 0.76
N VAL A 75 -11.85 -10.10 1.78
CA VAL A 75 -11.27 -10.57 3.04
C VAL A 75 -10.31 -11.74 2.82
N ARG A 76 -10.64 -12.67 1.90
CA ARG A 76 -9.74 -13.78 1.55
C ARG A 76 -8.45 -13.30 0.92
N GLN A 77 -8.48 -12.28 0.06
CA GLN A 77 -7.26 -11.70 -0.52
C GLN A 77 -6.38 -11.07 0.56
N ILE A 78 -6.96 -10.29 1.48
CA ILE A 78 -6.22 -9.68 2.60
C ILE A 78 -5.59 -10.77 3.48
N ALA A 79 -6.32 -11.83 3.81
CA ALA A 79 -5.77 -12.95 4.59
C ALA A 79 -4.64 -13.69 3.87
N ILE A 80 -4.69 -13.80 2.54
CA ILE A 80 -3.60 -14.38 1.73
C ILE A 80 -2.38 -13.45 1.76
N LEU A 81 -2.57 -12.14 1.55
CA LEU A 81 -1.50 -11.16 1.61
C LEU A 81 -0.84 -11.12 2.99
N ALA A 82 -1.64 -11.19 4.07
CA ALA A 82 -1.14 -11.25 5.43
C ALA A 82 -0.26 -12.49 5.67
N ARG A 83 -0.62 -13.62 5.07
CA ARG A 83 0.18 -14.86 5.16
C ARG A 83 1.50 -14.76 4.41
N LEU A 84 1.51 -14.10 3.25
CA LEU A 84 2.69 -14.01 2.39
C LEU A 84 3.66 -12.92 2.85
N PHE A 85 3.14 -11.77 3.28
CA PHE A 85 3.92 -10.56 3.57
C PHE A 85 3.88 -10.14 5.03
N GLY A 86 3.15 -10.86 5.88
CA GLY A 86 2.94 -10.54 7.28
C GLY A 86 1.71 -9.64 7.52
N THR A 87 1.20 -9.67 8.74
CA THR A 87 0.06 -8.87 9.23
C THR A 87 0.28 -7.36 9.13
N ARG A 88 1.54 -6.91 9.15
CA ARG A 88 1.93 -5.50 9.02
C ARG A 88 1.67 -4.94 7.63
N ALA A 89 1.97 -5.72 6.59
CA ALA A 89 1.86 -5.28 5.20
C ALA A 89 0.41 -5.06 4.74
N VAL A 90 -0.57 -5.58 5.50
CA VAL A 90 -1.99 -5.46 5.16
C VAL A 90 -2.76 -4.50 6.06
N SER A 91 -2.10 -3.83 7.01
CA SER A 91 -2.76 -2.98 8.03
C SER A 91 -3.67 -1.93 7.39
N ASP A 92 -3.24 -1.30 6.29
CA ASP A 92 -4.02 -0.27 5.62
C ASP A 92 -5.23 -0.85 4.88
N ALA A 93 -5.10 -2.05 4.30
CA ALA A 93 -6.21 -2.73 3.66
C ALA A 93 -7.25 -3.22 4.66
N VAL A 94 -6.83 -3.58 5.88
CA VAL A 94 -7.71 -3.96 6.99
C VAL A 94 -8.44 -2.72 7.53
N LYS A 95 -7.73 -1.64 7.82
CA LYS A 95 -8.32 -0.36 8.27
C LYS A 95 -9.28 0.23 7.23
N ALA A 96 -9.00 0.05 5.94
CA ALA A 96 -9.90 0.48 4.88
C ALA A 96 -11.24 -0.26 4.91
N LEU A 97 -11.29 -1.52 5.38
CA LEU A 97 -12.55 -2.26 5.54
C LEU A 97 -13.36 -1.73 6.72
N GLU A 98 -12.73 -1.42 7.85
CA GLU A 98 -13.41 -0.82 9.02
C GLU A 98 -14.05 0.53 8.66
N GLY A 99 -13.39 1.33 7.81
CA GLY A 99 -13.97 2.60 7.32
C GLY A 99 -15.23 2.43 6.45
N PHE A 100 -15.39 1.29 5.76
CA PHE A 100 -16.63 0.99 5.03
C PHE A 100 -17.78 0.58 5.97
N GLU A 101 -17.48 0.03 7.13
CA GLU A 101 -18.48 -0.34 8.14
C GLU A 101 -19.07 0.91 8.80
N GLU A 102 -18.24 1.92 9.08
CA GLU A 102 -18.66 3.22 9.64
C GLU A 102 -19.63 3.98 8.70
N GLU A 103 -19.42 3.92 7.37
CA GLU A 103 -20.30 4.53 6.36
C GLU A 103 -21.67 3.82 6.27
N VAL A 104 -21.70 2.49 6.48
CA VAL A 104 -22.93 1.69 6.51
C VAL A 104 -23.70 1.92 7.81
N TYR A 105 -23.02 2.03 8.96
CA TYR A 105 -23.64 2.32 10.25
C TYR A 105 -24.14 3.77 10.36
N GLY A 106 -23.41 4.74 9.80
CA GLY A 106 -23.83 6.15 9.74
C GLY A 106 -25.13 6.38 8.96
N ALA A 107 -25.44 5.52 7.99
CA ALA A 107 -26.69 5.58 7.23
C ALA A 107 -27.92 4.99 7.97
N HIS A 108 -27.75 4.36 9.14
CA HIS A 108 -28.79 3.63 9.88
C HIS A 108 -28.90 4.06 11.36
N SER A 109 -28.54 5.30 11.67
CA SER A 109 -28.31 5.86 13.02
C SER A 109 -29.53 5.97 13.96
N ASP A 110 -30.73 5.60 13.52
CA ASP A 110 -31.97 5.74 14.30
C ASP A 110 -32.27 4.56 15.26
N VAL A 111 -31.38 3.57 15.39
CA VAL A 111 -31.60 2.37 16.21
C VAL A 111 -30.70 2.37 17.45
N ALA A 112 -31.30 2.30 18.65
CA ALA A 112 -30.59 2.34 19.94
C ALA A 112 -29.50 1.27 20.10
N GLU A 113 -29.63 0.12 19.42
CA GLU A 113 -28.67 -0.99 19.44
C GLU A 113 -27.39 -0.71 18.64
N VAL A 114 -27.44 0.19 17.63
CA VAL A 114 -26.29 0.61 16.82
C VAL A 114 -25.37 1.56 17.60
N HIS A 115 -25.90 2.22 18.64
CA HIS A 115 -25.11 3.11 19.50
C HIS A 115 -24.08 2.38 20.37
N GLU A 116 -24.35 1.12 20.75
CA GLU A 116 -23.39 0.30 21.50
C GLU A 116 -22.29 -0.26 20.58
N ILE A 117 -22.61 -0.56 19.31
CA ILE A 117 -21.64 -0.93 18.27
C ILE A 117 -20.69 0.26 18.02
N ALA A 118 -21.23 1.46 17.83
CA ALA A 118 -20.43 2.68 17.60
C ALA A 118 -19.43 3.00 18.73
N LYS A 119 -19.73 2.64 19.99
CA LYS A 119 -18.78 2.79 21.11
C LYS A 119 -17.64 1.78 21.06
N ASP A 120 -17.91 0.57 20.59
CA ASP A 120 -16.88 -0.45 20.42
C ASP A 120 -16.00 -0.12 19.19
N GLU A 121 -16.55 0.47 18.13
CA GLU A 121 -15.76 0.99 16.99
C GLU A 121 -14.76 2.06 17.40
N ALA A 122 -15.15 2.98 18.29
CA ALA A 122 -14.22 3.97 18.83
C ALA A 122 -13.03 3.33 19.56
N LYS A 123 -13.24 2.17 20.22
CA LYS A 123 -12.16 1.40 20.86
C LYS A 123 -11.31 0.66 19.83
N HIS A 124 -11.90 0.17 18.74
CA HIS A 124 -11.12 -0.45 17.64
C HIS A 124 -10.14 0.57 17.05
N ALA A 125 -10.61 1.79 16.78
CA ALA A 125 -9.78 2.89 16.33
C ALA A 125 -8.66 3.23 17.34
N GLU A 126 -8.96 3.19 18.64
CA GLU A 126 -7.96 3.41 19.71
C GLU A 126 -6.91 2.29 19.78
N ILE A 127 -7.32 1.02 19.67
CA ILE A 127 -6.40 -0.13 19.63
C ILE A 127 -5.45 0.02 18.44
N TRP A 128 -5.96 0.38 17.26
CA TRP A 128 -5.14 0.65 16.09
C TRP A 128 -4.19 1.85 16.27
N ARG A 129 -4.64 2.91 16.96
CA ARG A 129 -3.81 4.07 17.33
C ARG A 129 -2.63 3.63 18.21
N ASP A 130 -2.87 2.83 19.23
CA ASP A 130 -1.82 2.36 20.14
C ASP A 130 -0.81 1.43 19.44
N LEU A 131 -1.27 0.60 18.49
CA LEU A 131 -0.40 -0.24 17.67
C LEU A 131 0.51 0.58 16.73
N ASP A 132 0.00 1.69 16.18
CA ASP A 132 0.79 2.59 15.31
C ASP A 132 1.78 3.43 16.14
N VAL A 133 1.38 3.89 17.34
CA VAL A 133 2.22 4.72 18.23
C VAL A 133 3.37 3.91 18.83
N ALA A 134 3.11 2.70 19.32
CA ALA A 134 4.15 1.82 19.88
C ALA A 134 5.29 1.55 18.88
N HIS A 135 5.00 1.63 17.58
CA HIS A 135 5.98 1.47 16.50
C HIS A 135 6.85 2.72 16.25
N LYS A 136 6.33 3.92 16.51
CA LYS A 136 7.00 5.20 16.18
C LYS A 136 7.84 5.77 17.33
N THR A 137 7.71 5.27 18.55
CA THR A 137 8.41 5.80 19.74
C THR A 137 9.80 5.20 19.97
N GLN A 138 10.75 5.49 19.08
CA GLN A 138 12.16 5.60 19.47
C GLN A 138 12.74 6.96 18.99
N GLY A 139 12.63 7.95 19.89
CA GLY A 139 13.23 9.29 19.80
C GLY A 139 12.29 10.38 19.27
N VAL A 140 12.36 11.61 19.82
CA VAL A 140 11.64 12.86 19.41
C VAL A 140 10.13 12.91 19.71
N GLY A 141 9.76 13.17 20.99
CA GLY A 141 8.46 12.77 21.54
C GLY A 141 7.31 13.78 21.66
N ALA A 142 7.43 15.07 21.27
CA ALA A 142 6.36 16.06 21.53
C ALA A 142 5.68 16.60 20.26
N TYR A 143 6.45 17.17 19.32
CA TYR A 143 5.92 17.61 18.02
C TYR A 143 5.34 16.43 17.23
N ARG A 144 6.03 15.29 17.22
CA ARG A 144 5.55 14.04 16.60
C ARG A 144 4.25 13.54 17.21
N ALA A 145 4.09 13.65 18.53
CA ALA A 145 2.86 13.28 19.20
C ALA A 145 1.70 14.21 18.78
N ALA A 146 1.96 15.52 18.67
CA ALA A 146 0.97 16.50 18.24
C ALA A 146 0.55 16.33 16.77
N VAL A 147 1.49 16.05 15.86
CA VAL A 147 1.19 15.77 14.43
C VAL A 147 0.46 14.43 14.27
N ALA A 148 0.86 13.41 15.03
CA ALA A 148 0.15 12.13 15.03
C ALA A 148 -1.26 12.26 15.60
N GLU A 149 -1.46 13.10 16.63
CA GLU A 149 -2.77 13.39 17.21
C GLU A 149 -3.69 14.14 16.23
N THR A 150 -3.17 15.12 15.47
CA THR A 150 -3.95 15.82 14.43
C THR A 150 -4.27 14.91 13.24
N GLN A 151 -3.31 14.13 12.75
CA GLN A 151 -3.56 13.12 11.70
C GLN A 151 -4.54 12.03 12.15
N ALA A 152 -4.56 11.69 13.44
CA ALA A 152 -5.53 10.74 14.00
C ALA A 152 -6.95 11.33 14.10
N ARG A 153 -7.08 12.65 14.30
CA ARG A 153 -8.37 13.36 14.32
C ARG A 153 -8.98 13.55 12.93
N GLU A 154 -8.16 13.51 11.89
CA GLU A 154 -8.59 13.72 10.51
C GLU A 154 -8.27 12.49 9.63
N PRO A 155 -9.04 11.39 9.78
CA PRO A 155 -8.77 10.11 9.10
C PRO A 155 -8.72 10.20 7.56
N TRP A 156 -9.30 11.25 6.98
CA TRP A 156 -9.31 11.55 5.54
C TRP A 156 -7.96 12.01 4.98
N HIS A 157 -7.00 12.43 5.82
CA HIS A 157 -5.67 12.90 5.40
C HIS A 157 -4.59 11.80 5.33
N ARG A 158 -4.98 10.52 5.47
CA ARG A 158 -4.06 9.37 5.36
C ARG A 158 -3.69 9.07 3.90
N SER A 159 -2.89 9.93 3.27
CA SER A 159 -2.33 9.72 1.92
C SER A 159 -0.82 9.49 1.86
N GLY A 160 -0.13 9.39 3.01
CA GLY A 160 1.34 9.26 3.07
C GLY A 160 1.90 7.86 2.72
N GLY A 161 1.09 6.80 2.70
CA GLY A 161 1.56 5.42 2.43
C GLY A 161 1.74 5.07 0.94
N GLY A 162 1.42 5.98 0.03
CA GLY A 162 1.33 5.68 -1.41
C GLY A 162 2.65 5.33 -2.10
N GLY A 163 3.79 5.68 -1.52
CA GLY A 163 5.11 5.48 -2.15
C GLY A 163 5.48 4.02 -2.37
N THR A 164 5.35 3.19 -1.34
CA THR A 164 5.74 1.77 -1.37
C THR A 164 4.81 0.94 -2.25
N LEU A 165 3.49 1.16 -2.15
CA LEU A 165 2.51 0.46 -2.97
C LEU A 165 2.62 0.83 -4.45
N ARG A 166 2.82 2.12 -4.76
CA ARG A 166 3.06 2.57 -6.14
C ARG A 166 4.33 1.94 -6.71
N ALA A 167 5.42 1.90 -5.95
CA ALA A 167 6.67 1.28 -6.38
C ALA A 167 6.52 -0.22 -6.64
N SER A 168 5.83 -0.96 -5.77
CA SER A 168 5.58 -2.40 -5.98
C SER A 168 4.73 -2.67 -7.22
N ILE A 169 3.64 -1.93 -7.42
CA ILE A 169 2.79 -2.08 -8.61
C ILE A 169 3.57 -1.73 -9.89
N PHE A 170 4.40 -0.70 -9.83
CA PHE A 170 5.29 -0.33 -10.93
C PHE A 170 6.28 -1.46 -11.25
N GLY A 171 6.90 -2.07 -10.24
CA GLY A 171 7.81 -3.21 -10.43
C GLY A 171 7.13 -4.43 -11.05
N VAL A 172 5.94 -4.82 -10.57
CA VAL A 172 5.18 -5.93 -11.18
C VAL A 172 4.83 -5.62 -12.63
N SER A 173 4.37 -4.40 -12.90
CA SER A 173 4.06 -3.94 -14.25
C SER A 173 5.27 -3.98 -15.18
N ASP A 174 6.41 -3.46 -14.72
CA ASP A 174 7.65 -3.39 -15.51
C ASP A 174 8.18 -4.80 -15.81
N GLY A 175 8.22 -5.68 -14.81
CA GLY A 175 8.58 -7.09 -14.99
C GLY A 175 7.67 -7.82 -15.96
N LEU A 176 6.35 -7.62 -15.87
CA LEU A 176 5.36 -8.19 -16.78
C LEU A 176 5.63 -7.77 -18.23
N VAL A 177 5.73 -6.46 -18.49
CA VAL A 177 5.88 -5.93 -19.85
C VAL A 177 7.22 -6.29 -20.44
N SER A 178 8.31 -6.05 -19.71
CA SER A 178 9.68 -6.28 -20.20
C SER A 178 9.95 -7.75 -20.50
N ASN A 179 9.60 -8.65 -19.58
CA ASN A 179 9.87 -10.08 -19.79
C ASN A 179 8.89 -10.71 -20.78
N ALA A 180 7.63 -10.25 -20.86
CA ALA A 180 6.72 -10.69 -21.92
C ALA A 180 7.24 -10.29 -23.29
N ALA A 181 7.71 -9.05 -23.44
CA ALA A 181 8.29 -8.58 -24.69
C ALA A 181 9.52 -9.39 -25.10
N LEU A 182 10.41 -9.71 -24.16
CA LEU A 182 11.58 -10.56 -24.41
C LEU A 182 11.17 -11.98 -24.81
N VAL A 183 10.35 -12.64 -23.99
CA VAL A 183 9.91 -14.02 -24.19
C VAL A 183 9.16 -14.17 -25.51
N PHE A 184 8.28 -13.21 -25.87
CA PHE A 184 7.54 -13.26 -27.12
C PHE A 184 8.43 -12.95 -28.32
N GLY A 185 9.42 -12.06 -28.18
CA GLY A 185 10.43 -11.84 -29.21
C GLY A 185 11.20 -13.12 -29.54
N ILE A 186 11.71 -13.83 -28.52
CA ILE A 186 12.41 -15.10 -28.72
C ILE A 186 11.47 -16.18 -29.25
N ALA A 187 10.22 -16.23 -28.78
CA ALA A 187 9.22 -17.16 -29.31
C ALA A 187 8.86 -16.88 -30.78
N GLY A 188 8.92 -15.62 -31.23
CA GLY A 188 8.75 -15.25 -32.63
C GLY A 188 9.94 -15.66 -33.50
N ALA A 189 11.15 -15.66 -32.95
CA ALA A 189 12.38 -16.02 -33.65
C ALA A 189 12.66 -17.53 -33.72
N THR A 190 12.00 -18.35 -32.90
CA THR A 190 12.31 -19.78 -32.74
C THR A 190 11.24 -20.69 -33.35
N SER A 191 11.67 -21.83 -33.89
CA SER A 191 10.76 -22.84 -34.46
C SER A 191 10.22 -23.81 -33.38
N THR A 192 9.09 -24.46 -33.69
CA THR A 192 8.44 -25.44 -32.81
C THR A 192 9.42 -26.51 -32.31
N GLY A 193 9.69 -26.53 -31.00
CA GLY A 193 10.62 -27.49 -30.36
C GLY A 193 11.82 -26.84 -29.64
N GLN A 194 12.03 -25.53 -29.79
CA GLN A 194 13.12 -24.78 -29.14
C GLN A 194 12.70 -24.04 -27.86
N GLY A 195 11.70 -24.57 -27.14
CA GLY A 195 11.16 -23.93 -25.92
C GLY A 195 12.19 -23.70 -24.81
N SER A 196 13.28 -24.48 -24.79
CA SER A 196 14.39 -24.29 -23.84
C SER A 196 15.10 -22.95 -24.01
N PHE A 197 15.21 -22.42 -25.23
CA PHE A 197 15.82 -21.11 -25.49
C PHE A 197 14.94 -19.97 -24.98
N VAL A 198 13.62 -20.09 -25.14
CA VAL A 198 12.64 -19.14 -24.60
C VAL A 198 12.72 -19.11 -23.07
N VAL A 199 12.78 -20.28 -22.43
CA VAL A 199 12.91 -20.36 -20.97
C VAL A 199 14.24 -19.78 -20.50
N LEU A 200 15.36 -20.15 -21.14
CA LEU A 200 16.68 -19.62 -20.79
C LEU A 200 16.72 -18.09 -20.90
N ALA A 201 16.24 -17.54 -22.02
CA ALA A 201 16.19 -16.10 -22.24
C ALA A 201 15.26 -15.40 -21.24
N GLY A 202 14.09 -15.97 -20.96
CA GLY A 202 13.14 -15.40 -20.01
C GLY A 202 13.61 -15.46 -18.55
N VAL A 203 14.35 -16.51 -18.14
CA VAL A 203 14.97 -16.57 -16.81
C VAL A 203 16.12 -15.57 -16.72
N ALA A 204 16.97 -15.49 -17.75
CA ALA A 204 18.06 -14.52 -17.79
C ALA A 204 17.54 -13.07 -17.78
N GLY A 205 16.51 -12.77 -18.56
CA GLY A 205 15.84 -11.46 -18.60
C GLY A 205 15.17 -11.12 -17.28
N LEU A 206 14.49 -12.07 -16.65
CA LEU A 206 13.90 -11.90 -15.31
C LEU A 206 14.98 -11.53 -14.28
N LEU A 207 16.06 -12.30 -14.20
CA LEU A 207 17.12 -12.06 -13.21
C LEU A 207 17.84 -10.75 -13.50
N ALA A 208 18.23 -10.51 -14.75
CA ALA A 208 18.91 -9.28 -15.16
C ALA A 208 18.06 -8.04 -14.85
N GLY A 209 16.77 -8.08 -15.19
CA GLY A 209 15.83 -6.99 -14.91
C GLY A 209 15.60 -6.80 -13.41
N ALA A 210 15.40 -7.88 -12.64
CA ALA A 210 15.17 -7.79 -11.20
C ALA A 210 16.39 -7.21 -10.46
N PHE A 211 17.61 -7.66 -10.79
CA PHE A 211 18.83 -7.10 -10.21
C PHE A 211 19.06 -5.65 -10.63
N SER A 212 18.81 -5.31 -11.91
CA SER A 212 18.92 -3.94 -12.41
C SER A 212 17.97 -2.99 -11.68
N MET A 213 16.71 -3.40 -11.53
CA MET A 213 15.71 -2.61 -10.82
C MET A 213 16.05 -2.46 -9.34
N ALA A 214 16.48 -3.55 -8.67
CA ALA A 214 16.88 -3.52 -7.27
C ALA A 214 18.09 -2.62 -7.03
N ALA A 215 19.11 -2.70 -7.90
CA ALA A 215 20.28 -1.86 -7.82
C ALA A 215 19.94 -0.39 -8.09
N GLY A 216 19.11 -0.12 -9.10
CA GLY A 216 18.65 1.23 -9.44
C GLY A 216 17.88 1.89 -8.29
N GLU A 217 16.96 1.15 -7.65
CA GLU A 217 16.21 1.63 -6.49
C GLU A 217 17.13 1.92 -5.29
N TYR A 218 18.05 0.99 -4.99
CA TYR A 218 19.01 1.16 -3.90
C TYR A 218 19.87 2.41 -4.10
N VAL A 219 20.48 2.55 -5.28
CA VAL A 219 21.35 3.68 -5.60
C VAL A 219 20.57 4.98 -5.57
N SER A 220 19.36 5.01 -6.16
CA SER A 220 18.52 6.21 -6.16
C SER A 220 18.17 6.66 -4.74
N MET A 221 17.64 5.77 -3.89
CA MET A 221 17.28 6.12 -2.52
C MET A 221 18.49 6.44 -1.66
N ARG A 222 19.60 5.71 -1.84
CA ARG A 222 20.84 5.96 -1.11
C ARG A 222 21.40 7.34 -1.45
N SER A 223 21.45 7.71 -2.73
CA SER A 223 21.90 9.05 -3.14
C SER A 223 20.98 10.16 -2.61
N GLN A 224 19.66 9.94 -2.60
CA GLN A 224 18.73 10.90 -1.97
C GLN A 224 18.99 11.06 -0.47
N THR A 225 19.23 9.94 0.22
CA THR A 225 19.56 9.94 1.66
C THR A 225 20.88 10.66 1.92
N GLU A 226 21.92 10.39 1.14
CA GLU A 226 23.25 11.01 1.30
C GLU A 226 23.21 12.52 1.03
N LEU A 227 22.41 12.96 0.05
CA LEU A 227 22.17 14.39 -0.19
C LEU A 227 21.47 15.04 1.00
N LEU A 228 20.47 14.37 1.59
CA LEU A 228 19.76 14.86 2.78
C LEU A 228 20.68 14.96 3.98
N GLU A 229 21.41 13.89 4.28
CA GLU A 229 22.38 13.85 5.38
C GLU A 229 23.37 15.01 5.26
N ARG A 230 23.88 15.27 4.04
CA ARG A 230 24.80 16.36 3.78
C ARG A 230 24.18 17.74 4.03
N GLN A 231 22.93 17.97 3.62
CA GLN A 231 22.24 19.24 3.84
C GLN A 231 21.97 19.47 5.33
N ILE A 232 21.53 18.44 6.06
CA ILE A 232 21.32 18.51 7.52
C ILE A 232 22.63 18.82 8.26
N GLU A 233 23.75 18.27 7.80
CA GLU A 233 25.06 18.58 8.36
C GLU A 233 25.52 20.02 8.08
N LEU A 234 25.24 20.57 6.90
CA LEU A 234 25.49 21.98 6.58
C LEU A 234 24.68 22.88 7.50
N GLU A 235 23.38 22.64 7.57
CA GLU A 235 22.44 23.41 8.38
C GLU A 235 22.83 23.40 9.86
N ARG A 236 23.24 22.24 10.39
CA ARG A 236 23.76 22.15 11.75
C ARG A 236 25.01 23.01 11.96
N ALA A 237 25.92 23.03 10.99
CA ALA A 237 27.13 23.84 11.07
C ALA A 237 26.82 25.34 10.98
N GLU A 238 25.82 25.74 10.18
CA GLU A 238 25.35 27.12 10.05
C GLU A 238 24.70 27.61 11.34
N LEU A 239 23.83 26.80 11.96
CA LEU A 239 23.25 27.07 13.29
C LEU A 239 24.29 27.27 14.39
N GLU A 240 25.41 26.54 14.33
CA GLU A 240 26.51 26.68 15.30
C GLU A 240 27.39 27.90 14.99
N ALA A 241 27.65 28.19 13.72
CA ALA A 241 28.57 29.24 13.29
C ALA A 241 27.94 30.64 13.27
N MET A 242 26.66 30.75 12.89
CA MET A 242 25.98 32.03 12.60
C MET A 242 24.54 32.07 13.16
N PRO A 243 24.33 31.82 14.47
CA PRO A 243 22.98 31.68 15.05
C PRO A 243 22.09 32.93 14.87
N GLU A 244 22.67 34.13 14.84
CA GLU A 244 21.92 35.36 14.63
C GLU A 244 21.38 35.52 13.19
N GLU A 245 22.06 34.95 12.19
CA GLU A 245 21.57 34.95 10.81
C GLU A 245 20.48 33.89 10.64
N GLU A 246 20.67 32.68 11.19
CA GLU A 246 19.67 31.62 11.15
C GLU A 246 18.34 32.03 11.83
N GLU A 247 18.40 32.77 12.94
CA GLU A 247 17.20 33.33 13.58
C GLU A 247 16.44 34.28 12.63
N LYS A 248 17.16 35.14 11.88
CA LYS A 248 16.54 36.05 10.92
C LYS A 248 15.89 35.30 9.76
N GLU A 249 16.47 34.19 9.34
CA GLU A 249 15.93 33.36 8.27
C GLU A 249 14.63 32.67 8.70
N ILE A 250 14.59 32.06 9.90
CA ILE A 250 13.34 31.52 10.46
C ILE A 250 12.29 32.64 10.56
N ALA A 251 12.65 33.82 11.07
CA ALA A 251 11.72 34.95 11.13
C ALA A 251 11.22 35.39 9.74
N ALA A 252 12.08 35.34 8.71
CA ALA A 252 11.70 35.64 7.33
C ALA A 252 10.71 34.61 6.77
N ILE A 253 10.90 33.31 7.04
CA ILE A 253 9.97 32.24 6.65
C ILE A 253 8.58 32.50 7.25
N TYR A 254 8.49 32.76 8.55
CA TYR A 254 7.21 33.02 9.21
C TYR A 254 6.56 34.33 8.74
N ARG A 255 7.32 35.39 8.46
CA ARG A 255 6.77 36.58 7.79
C ARG A 255 6.18 36.24 6.42
N GLY A 256 6.85 35.40 5.64
CA GLY A 256 6.35 34.90 4.36
C GLY A 256 5.03 34.13 4.48
N ARG A 257 4.79 33.49 5.62
CA ARG A 257 3.53 32.82 5.97
C ARG A 257 2.41 33.76 6.47
N GLY A 258 2.70 35.06 6.59
CA GLY A 258 1.72 36.09 6.95
C GLY A 258 1.76 36.54 8.41
N PHE A 259 2.73 36.08 9.21
CA PHE A 259 2.91 36.56 10.59
C PHE A 259 3.48 37.99 10.61
N GLY A 260 3.06 38.78 11.60
CA GLY A 260 3.61 40.12 11.81
C GLY A 260 5.09 40.09 12.18
N GLU A 261 5.84 41.16 11.92
CA GLU A 261 7.30 41.20 12.13
C GLU A 261 7.72 40.88 13.58
N ALA A 262 7.05 41.49 14.56
CA ALA A 262 7.33 41.24 15.99
C ALA A 262 6.97 39.80 16.40
N GLU A 263 5.91 39.25 15.83
CA GLU A 263 5.45 37.89 16.13
C GLU A 263 6.40 36.84 15.52
N ALA A 264 6.77 37.01 14.26
CA ALA A 264 7.73 36.15 13.57
C ALA A 264 9.11 36.15 14.24
N ALA A 265 9.59 37.32 14.68
CA ALA A 265 10.83 37.43 15.46
C ALA A 265 10.73 36.70 16.81
N SER A 266 9.59 36.82 17.50
CA SER A 266 9.37 36.09 18.76
C SER A 266 9.32 34.58 18.55
N ILE A 267 8.67 34.11 17.47
CA ILE A 267 8.62 32.68 17.11
C ILE A 267 10.02 32.16 16.81
N ALA A 268 10.77 32.86 15.96
CA ALA A 268 12.13 32.47 15.59
C ALA A 268 13.03 32.33 16.82
N LYS A 269 13.03 33.34 17.70
CA LYS A 269 13.80 33.30 18.95
C LYS A 269 13.42 32.14 19.86
N GLN A 270 12.12 31.80 19.94
CA GLN A 270 11.64 30.67 20.73
C GLN A 270 12.10 29.34 20.13
N LEU A 271 12.04 29.17 18.80
CA LEU A 271 12.49 27.96 18.11
C LEU A 271 14.01 27.77 18.19
N MET A 272 14.76 28.87 18.11
CA MET A 272 16.22 28.89 18.26
C MET A 272 16.71 28.55 19.68
N SER A 273 15.82 28.56 20.69
CA SER A 273 16.19 28.24 22.08
C SER A 273 16.59 26.78 22.32
N ASP A 274 16.15 25.87 21.45
CA ASP A 274 16.58 24.46 21.44
C ASP A 274 17.21 24.15 20.05
N PRO A 275 18.52 23.89 19.98
CA PRO A 275 19.20 23.60 18.71
C PRO A 275 18.59 22.44 17.92
N LYS A 276 17.95 21.47 18.60
CA LYS A 276 17.27 20.35 17.93
C LYS A 276 15.99 20.81 17.25
N VAL A 277 15.22 21.67 17.91
CA VAL A 277 13.98 22.25 17.37
C VAL A 277 14.30 23.23 16.25
N ALA A 278 15.37 24.03 16.40
CA ALA A 278 15.86 24.93 15.36
C ALA A 278 16.25 24.16 14.08
N LEU A 279 17.08 23.12 14.23
CA LEU A 279 17.49 22.25 13.12
C LEU A 279 16.29 21.55 12.47
N GLU A 280 15.37 20.98 13.25
CA GLU A 280 14.17 20.35 12.70
C GLU A 280 13.30 21.37 11.94
N THR A 281 13.17 22.58 12.49
CA THR A 281 12.42 23.67 11.84
C THR A 281 13.06 24.00 10.51
N LYS A 282 14.37 24.29 10.46
CA LYS A 282 15.07 24.66 9.23
C LYS A 282 15.02 23.53 8.19
N VAL A 283 15.25 22.29 8.60
CA VAL A 283 15.14 21.13 7.70
C VAL A 283 13.75 21.00 7.08
N ARG A 284 12.67 21.21 7.86
CA ARG A 284 11.30 21.11 7.33
C ARG A 284 10.86 22.35 6.55
N GLU A 285 11.19 23.53 7.05
CA GLU A 285 10.62 24.81 6.61
C GLU A 285 11.43 25.47 5.50
N GLU A 286 12.75 25.33 5.53
CA GLU A 286 13.63 25.90 4.52
C GLU A 286 14.01 24.87 3.47
N LEU A 287 14.51 23.70 3.90
CA LEU A 287 14.92 22.67 2.95
C LEU A 287 13.70 21.96 2.33
N GLY A 288 12.52 22.08 2.95
CA GLY A 288 11.30 21.39 2.52
C GLY A 288 11.40 19.87 2.67
N LEU A 289 12.27 19.39 3.57
CA LEU A 289 12.61 17.99 3.71
C LEU A 289 11.90 17.40 4.91
N ASP A 290 11.20 16.28 4.71
CA ASP A 290 10.76 15.45 5.82
C ASP A 290 11.72 14.25 5.97
N PRO A 291 12.49 14.17 7.08
CA PRO A 291 13.34 13.03 7.35
C PRO A 291 12.60 11.69 7.38
N GLU A 292 11.27 11.71 7.60
CA GLU A 292 10.43 10.51 7.67
C GLU A 292 9.99 10.01 6.28
N GLU A 293 10.12 10.81 5.21
CA GLU A 293 9.86 10.38 3.84
C GLU A 293 10.98 9.52 3.25
N LEU A 294 12.18 9.55 3.86
CA LEU A 294 13.28 8.69 3.48
C LEU A 294 13.03 7.25 3.93
N GLY A 295 12.33 6.49 3.08
CA GLY A 295 12.17 5.05 3.26
C GLY A 295 13.52 4.30 3.28
N SER A 296 13.49 3.03 3.65
CA SER A 296 14.71 2.20 3.68
C SER A 296 15.18 1.85 2.25
N PRO A 297 16.44 2.20 1.85
CA PRO A 297 16.98 1.81 0.54
C PRO A 297 16.98 0.30 0.33
N TRP A 298 17.28 -0.47 1.38
CA TRP A 298 17.23 -1.94 1.35
C TRP A 298 15.81 -2.47 1.20
N GLY A 299 14.86 -1.89 1.95
CA GLY A 299 13.44 -2.27 1.86
C GLY A 299 12.88 -2.04 0.46
N ALA A 300 13.15 -0.88 -0.13
CA ALA A 300 12.73 -0.56 -1.49
C ALA A 300 13.42 -1.44 -2.54
N SER A 301 14.73 -1.64 -2.43
CA SER A 301 15.50 -2.50 -3.36
C SER A 301 14.99 -3.95 -3.38
N ILE A 302 14.80 -4.56 -2.21
CA ILE A 302 14.29 -5.92 -2.09
C ILE A 302 12.83 -6.00 -2.57
N GLY A 303 12.01 -5.01 -2.20
CA GLY A 303 10.63 -4.90 -2.66
C GLY A 303 10.53 -4.83 -4.18
N SER A 304 11.34 -3.99 -4.82
CA SER A 304 11.43 -3.85 -6.28
C SER A 304 11.92 -5.13 -6.95
N PHE A 305 12.94 -5.81 -6.40
CA PHE A 305 13.42 -7.10 -6.90
C PHE A 305 12.29 -8.12 -7.01
N PHE A 306 11.57 -8.36 -5.90
CA PHE A 306 10.51 -9.37 -5.87
C PHE A 306 9.29 -8.94 -6.68
N SER A 307 8.93 -7.65 -6.67
CA SER A 307 7.84 -7.12 -7.48
C SER A 307 8.10 -7.37 -8.98
N PHE A 308 9.30 -7.01 -9.44
CA PHE A 308 9.74 -7.28 -10.80
C PHE A 308 9.76 -8.76 -11.11
N ALA A 309 10.40 -9.57 -10.26
CA ALA A 309 10.53 -11.01 -10.48
C ALA A 309 9.17 -11.71 -10.58
N VAL A 310 8.21 -11.35 -9.72
CA VAL A 310 6.83 -11.87 -9.78
C VAL A 310 6.18 -11.50 -11.11
N GLY A 311 6.28 -10.23 -11.52
CA GLY A 311 5.74 -9.78 -12.80
C GLY A 311 6.35 -10.51 -14.00
N ALA A 312 7.67 -10.60 -14.03
CA ALA A 312 8.44 -11.23 -15.09
C ALA A 312 8.26 -12.76 -15.16
N PHE A 313 7.92 -13.40 -14.04
CA PHE A 313 7.69 -14.85 -14.01
C PHE A 313 6.40 -15.27 -14.72
N ILE A 314 5.38 -14.41 -14.72
CA ILE A 314 4.06 -14.70 -15.30
C ILE A 314 4.13 -15.10 -16.79
N PRO A 315 4.73 -14.30 -17.69
CA PRO A 315 4.84 -14.67 -19.11
C PRO A 315 5.72 -15.92 -19.33
N LEU A 316 6.64 -16.20 -18.41
CA LEU A 316 7.55 -17.34 -18.51
C LEU A 316 6.88 -18.67 -18.11
N LEU A 317 5.93 -18.63 -17.16
CA LEU A 317 5.34 -19.81 -16.54
C LEU A 317 4.80 -20.83 -17.55
N PRO A 318 4.05 -20.46 -18.61
CA PRO A 318 3.52 -21.44 -19.56
C PRO A 318 4.60 -22.14 -20.39
N PHE A 319 5.74 -21.49 -20.65
CA PHE A 319 6.87 -22.09 -21.36
C PHE A 319 7.65 -23.08 -20.49
N ILE A 320 7.60 -22.94 -19.17
CA ILE A 320 8.18 -23.92 -18.24
C ILE A 320 7.32 -25.18 -18.15
N LEU A 321 5.99 -25.00 -18.15
CA LEU A 321 5.04 -26.09 -17.86
C LEU A 321 4.55 -26.83 -19.12
N LEU A 322 4.53 -26.17 -20.27
CA LEU A 322 3.93 -26.71 -21.49
C LEU A 322 4.98 -26.86 -22.60
N SER A 323 4.86 -27.93 -23.38
CA SER A 323 5.75 -28.20 -24.52
C SER A 323 4.94 -28.27 -25.82
N SER A 324 4.65 -27.13 -26.45
CA SER A 324 4.17 -26.98 -27.84
C SER A 324 3.74 -25.51 -28.11
N GLY A 325 3.20 -25.21 -29.30
CA GLY A 325 2.60 -23.90 -29.62
C GLY A 325 1.49 -23.45 -28.65
N THR A 326 0.94 -24.36 -27.83
CA THR A 326 0.00 -23.99 -26.75
C THR A 326 0.65 -23.13 -25.67
N ALA A 327 1.96 -23.24 -25.45
CA ALA A 327 2.68 -22.45 -24.45
C ALA A 327 2.62 -20.95 -24.74
N LEU A 328 2.80 -20.56 -26.01
CA LEU A 328 2.72 -19.17 -26.44
C LEU A 328 1.32 -18.60 -26.24
N LEU A 329 0.29 -19.32 -26.69
CA LEU A 329 -1.10 -18.86 -26.55
C LEU A 329 -1.50 -18.73 -25.07
N MET A 330 -1.13 -19.70 -24.24
CA MET A 330 -1.38 -19.64 -22.80
C MET A 330 -0.61 -18.49 -22.13
N SER A 331 0.61 -18.22 -22.57
CA SER A 331 1.40 -17.08 -22.08
C SER A 331 0.80 -15.73 -22.47
N ILE A 332 0.32 -15.58 -23.71
CA ILE A 332 -0.38 -14.38 -24.16
C ILE A 332 -1.63 -14.16 -23.31
N VAL A 333 -2.46 -15.19 -23.10
CA VAL A 333 -3.68 -15.07 -22.29
C VAL A 333 -3.37 -14.72 -20.84
N LEU A 334 -2.43 -15.45 -20.21
CA LEU A 334 -2.06 -15.23 -18.81
C LEU A 334 -1.46 -13.83 -18.60
N THR A 335 -0.55 -13.41 -19.47
CA THR A 335 0.06 -12.08 -19.43
C THR A 335 -0.98 -10.98 -19.66
N SER A 336 -1.92 -11.18 -20.59
CA SER A 336 -2.98 -10.21 -20.86
C SER A 336 -3.88 -10.02 -19.64
N LEU A 337 -4.28 -11.11 -18.99
CA LEU A 337 -5.07 -11.07 -17.76
C LEU A 337 -4.29 -10.40 -16.61
N ALA A 338 -3.01 -10.70 -16.48
CA ALA A 338 -2.15 -10.09 -15.47
C ALA A 338 -1.97 -8.58 -15.70
N LEU A 339 -1.69 -8.14 -16.92
CA LEU A 339 -1.57 -6.72 -17.29
C LEU A 339 -2.87 -5.97 -17.02
N PHE A 340 -4.00 -6.54 -17.42
CA PHE A 340 -5.31 -5.95 -17.14
C PHE A 340 -5.56 -5.87 -15.62
N GLY A 341 -5.27 -6.94 -14.88
CA GLY A 341 -5.43 -7.01 -13.42
C GLY A 341 -4.57 -5.98 -12.68
N VAL A 342 -3.30 -5.84 -13.06
CA VAL A 342 -2.38 -4.83 -12.50
C VAL A 342 -2.89 -3.43 -12.82
N GLY A 343 -3.29 -3.17 -14.08
CA GLY A 343 -3.86 -1.87 -14.46
C GLY A 343 -5.17 -1.56 -13.73
N ALA A 344 -6.04 -2.55 -13.52
CA ALA A 344 -7.26 -2.42 -12.73
C ALA A 344 -6.95 -2.14 -11.25
N ALA A 345 -5.92 -2.78 -10.67
CA ALA A 345 -5.49 -2.51 -9.30
C ALA A 345 -5.00 -1.06 -9.12
N VAL A 346 -4.30 -0.49 -10.12
CA VAL A 346 -3.92 0.94 -10.13
C VAL A 346 -5.15 1.86 -10.10
N SER A 347 -6.29 1.42 -10.62
CA SER A 347 -7.52 2.21 -10.60
C SER A 347 -8.02 2.47 -9.17
N LEU A 348 -7.73 1.56 -8.24
CA LEU A 348 -8.04 1.73 -6.81
C LEU A 348 -7.28 2.90 -6.19
N LEU A 349 -6.09 3.22 -6.71
CA LEU A 349 -5.24 4.31 -6.22
C LEU A 349 -5.51 5.65 -6.91
N THR A 350 -6.15 5.63 -8.08
CA THR A 350 -6.27 6.82 -8.94
C THR A 350 -7.70 7.31 -9.08
N GLY A 351 -8.69 6.61 -8.50
CA GLY A 351 -10.11 6.94 -8.61
C GLY A 351 -10.68 6.81 -10.02
N ARG A 352 -9.91 6.24 -10.97
CA ARG A 352 -10.33 6.01 -12.35
C ARG A 352 -11.06 4.67 -12.48
N SER A 353 -11.82 4.49 -13.56
CA SER A 353 -12.51 3.22 -13.81
C SER A 353 -11.51 2.07 -14.02
N ALA A 354 -11.76 0.94 -13.37
CA ALA A 354 -10.91 -0.26 -13.47
C ALA A 354 -10.75 -0.75 -14.91
N LEU A 355 -11.83 -0.65 -15.69
CA LEU A 355 -11.84 -1.04 -17.10
C LEU A 355 -10.88 -0.18 -17.93
N TYR A 356 -10.87 1.14 -17.73
CA TYR A 356 -9.98 2.05 -18.47
C TYR A 356 -8.52 1.81 -18.11
N SER A 357 -8.20 1.76 -16.81
CA SER A 357 -6.82 1.57 -16.36
C SER A 357 -6.27 0.19 -16.75
N GLY A 358 -7.09 -0.86 -16.64
CA GLY A 358 -6.75 -2.21 -17.10
C GLY A 358 -6.56 -2.28 -18.61
N ALA A 359 -7.48 -1.72 -19.41
CA ALA A 359 -7.39 -1.73 -20.87
C ALA A 359 -6.18 -0.93 -21.38
N ARG A 360 -5.87 0.22 -20.76
CA ARG A 360 -4.66 1.00 -21.09
C ARG A 360 -3.40 0.18 -20.85
N GLN A 361 -3.28 -0.47 -19.70
CA GLN A 361 -2.12 -1.27 -19.36
C GLN A 361 -1.94 -2.47 -20.30
N LEU A 362 -3.05 -3.17 -20.59
CA LEU A 362 -3.08 -4.25 -21.57
C LEU A 362 -2.67 -3.75 -22.97
N GLY A 363 -3.18 -2.61 -23.41
CA GLY A 363 -2.87 -2.04 -24.72
C GLY A 363 -1.38 -1.71 -24.87
N ILE A 364 -0.76 -1.09 -23.87
CA ILE A 364 0.68 -0.79 -23.86
C ILE A 364 1.51 -2.08 -23.90
N GLY A 365 1.19 -3.04 -23.03
CA GLY A 365 1.92 -4.31 -22.97
C GLY A 365 1.75 -5.14 -24.25
N ALA A 366 0.55 -5.19 -24.82
CA ALA A 366 0.27 -5.87 -26.07
C ALA A 366 1.01 -5.23 -27.25
N ALA A 367 1.09 -3.89 -27.30
CA ALA A 367 1.86 -3.19 -28.33
C ALA A 367 3.35 -3.51 -28.24
N ALA A 368 3.94 -3.43 -27.04
CA ALA A 368 5.34 -3.77 -26.82
C ALA A 368 5.64 -5.22 -27.24
N ALA A 369 4.80 -6.16 -26.81
CA ALA A 369 5.01 -7.58 -27.07
C ALA A 369 4.75 -7.96 -28.54
N ALA A 370 3.81 -7.30 -29.22
CA ALA A 370 3.59 -7.47 -30.64
C ALA A 370 4.79 -6.97 -31.47
N ILE A 371 5.34 -5.80 -31.12
CA ILE A 371 6.52 -5.25 -31.78
C ILE A 371 7.70 -6.21 -31.64
N THR A 372 8.00 -6.68 -30.42
CA THR A 372 9.13 -7.59 -30.22
C THR A 372 8.92 -8.95 -30.85
N TYR A 373 7.70 -9.50 -30.83
CA TYR A 373 7.37 -10.73 -31.55
C TYR A 373 7.62 -10.59 -33.06
N LEU A 374 7.18 -9.47 -33.66
CA LEU A 374 7.41 -9.19 -35.08
C LEU A 374 8.90 -9.09 -35.39
N VAL A 375 9.66 -8.33 -34.60
CA VAL A 375 11.12 -8.22 -34.75
C VAL A 375 11.79 -9.59 -34.65
N GLY A 376 11.40 -10.39 -33.65
CA GLY A 376 11.87 -11.76 -33.50
C GLY A 376 11.59 -12.62 -34.72
N SER A 377 10.35 -12.58 -35.22
CA SER A 377 9.95 -13.34 -36.42
C SER A 377 10.71 -12.92 -37.68
N LEU A 378 11.04 -11.63 -37.85
CA LEU A 378 11.82 -11.16 -38.99
C LEU A 378 13.29 -11.59 -38.91
N ILE A 379 13.86 -11.61 -37.71
CA ILE A 379 15.26 -12.03 -37.50
C ILE A 379 15.39 -13.55 -37.62
N GLY A 380 14.47 -14.31 -37.01
CA GLY A 380 14.48 -15.77 -37.04
C GLY A 380 14.23 -16.39 -38.42
N VAL A 381 13.71 -15.62 -39.37
CA VAL A 381 13.60 -16.04 -40.79
C VAL A 381 14.94 -15.95 -41.53
N ASN A 382 15.93 -15.24 -40.98
CA ASN A 382 17.23 -14.95 -41.62
C ASN A 382 18.44 -15.62 -40.96
N VAL A 383 18.27 -16.35 -39.87
CA VAL A 383 19.31 -17.08 -39.13
C VAL A 383 18.93 -18.55 -39.09
#